data_AF-A0A9E3X8U1-F1
#
_entry.id   AF-A0A9E3X8U1-F1
#
_cell.length_a   1.000
_cell.length_b   1.000
_cell.length_c   1.000
_cell.angle_alpha   90.00
_cell.angle_beta   90.00
_cell.angle_gamma   90.00
#
_symmetry.space_group_name_H-M   'P 1'
#
loop_
_entity.id
_entity.type
_entity.pdbx_description
1 polymer ?
#
loop_
_entity_poly.entity_id
_entity_poly.type
_entity_poly.pdbx_seq_one_letter_code
_entity_poly.pdbx_strand_id
1 'polypeptide(L)'
;AGPVLATLAIFNFQGAWNDFLWPLVITRSPEMRTIPIGLSSFQGQFNTEWHLLMAGSVIALLPVLVIYIIGQNWFVRGITLSGLGGR
;
A
#
# COMPACT_ATOMS: atom_id res chain seq x y z
N ALA A 1 -1.87 -17.56 -17.02
CA ALA A 1 -0.83 -17.13 -16.05
C ALA A 1 -0.82 -15.62 -15.82
N GLY A 2 -0.79 -14.77 -16.86
CA GLY A 2 -0.65 -13.30 -16.72
C GLY A 2 -1.60 -12.60 -15.73
N PRO A 3 -2.93 -12.83 -15.77
CA PRO A 3 -3.87 -12.15 -14.87
C PRO A 3 -3.69 -12.52 -13.39
N VAL A 4 -3.39 -13.78 -13.11
CA VAL A 4 -3.21 -14.29 -11.72
C VAL A 4 -1.92 -13.75 -11.12
N LEU A 5 -0.82 -13.74 -11.89
CA LEU A 5 0.46 -13.19 -11.44
C LEU A 5 0.36 -11.69 -11.19
N ALA A 6 -0.43 -10.97 -11.99
CA ALA A 6 -0.63 -9.55 -11.79
C ALA A 6 -1.44 -9.24 -10.53
N THR A 7 -2.53 -9.98 -10.28
CA THR A 7 -3.30 -9.86 -9.04
C THR A 7 -2.42 -10.13 -7.82
N LEU A 8 -1.58 -11.18 -7.88
CA LEU A 8 -0.62 -11.51 -6.81
C LEU A 8 0.39 -10.37 -6.59
N ALA A 9 0.96 -9.82 -7.66
CA ALA A 9 1.92 -8.73 -7.56
C ALA A 9 1.31 -7.48 -6.92
N ILE A 10 0.05 -7.16 -7.24
CA ILE A 10 -0.65 -6.01 -6.65
C ILE A 10 -0.91 -6.23 -5.16
N PHE A 11 -1.41 -7.41 -4.76
CA PHE A 11 -1.60 -7.71 -3.34
C PHE A 11 -0.29 -7.72 -2.55
N ASN A 12 0.78 -8.25 -3.13
CA ASN A 12 2.10 -8.25 -2.49
C ASN A 12 2.64 -6.83 -2.33
N PHE A 13 2.56 -6.00 -3.37
CA PHE A 13 2.93 -4.59 -3.30
C PHE A 13 2.12 -3.87 -2.22
N GLN A 14 0.80 -4.05 -2.21
CA GLN A 14 -0.06 -3.40 -1.22
C GLN A 14 0.31 -3.82 0.21
N GLY A 15 0.62 -5.10 0.42
CA GLY A 15 1.09 -5.61 1.71
C GLY A 15 2.40 -4.95 2.15
N ALA A 16 3.41 -4.98 1.28
CA ALA A 16 4.73 -4.40 1.57
C ALA A 16 4.67 -2.88 1.76
N TRP A 17 3.84 -2.17 1.00
CA TRP A 17 3.68 -0.72 1.06
C TRP A 17 3.01 -0.24 2.35
N ASN A 18 2.04 -1.01 2.86
CA ASN A 18 1.35 -0.69 4.12
C ASN A 18 2.05 -1.28 5.35
N ASP A 19 3.14 -2.03 5.18
CA ASP A 19 3.84 -2.64 6.31
C ASP A 19 4.55 -1.57 7.15
N PHE A 20 4.13 -1.46 8.39
CA PHE A 20 4.65 -0.51 9.36
C PHE A 20 5.65 -1.16 10.32
N LEU A 21 5.38 -2.39 10.77
CA LEU A 21 6.13 -3.01 11.86
C LEU A 21 7.49 -3.52 11.40
N TRP A 22 7.54 -4.19 10.23
CA TRP A 22 8.79 -4.77 9.75
C TRP A 22 9.86 -3.69 9.48
N PRO A 23 9.56 -2.59 8.74
CA PRO A 23 10.57 -1.57 8.50
C PRO A 23 10.90 -0.78 9.78
N LEU A 24 9.97 -0.64 10.73
CA LEU A 24 10.22 0.04 12.00
C LEU A 24 11.28 -0.70 12.85
N VAL A 25 11.25 -2.04 12.81
CA VAL A 25 12.19 -2.87 13.57
C VAL A 25 13.56 -2.93 12.91
N ILE A 26 13.63 -2.99 11.58
CA ILE A 26 14.87 -3.25 10.86
C ILE A 26 15.61 -1.98 10.41
N THR A 27 14.90 -0.88 10.15
CA THR A 27 15.51 0.37 9.70
C THR A 27 16.03 1.17 10.90
N ARG A 28 17.25 1.72 10.77
CA ARG A 28 17.89 2.51 11.84
C ARG A 28 18.18 3.95 11.45
N SER A 29 18.22 4.25 10.15
CA SER A 29 18.57 5.59 9.65
C SER A 29 17.33 6.35 9.14
N PRO A 30 17.28 7.68 9.28
CA PRO A 30 16.17 8.50 8.79
C PRO A 30 15.89 8.36 7.29
N GLU A 31 16.93 8.12 6.49
CA GLU A 31 16.86 8.03 5.02
C GLU A 31 16.19 6.73 4.55
N MET A 32 16.13 5.73 5.42
CA MET A 32 15.53 4.42 5.14
C MET A 32 14.08 4.32 5.64
N ARG A 33 13.52 5.41 6.17
CA ARG A 33 12.14 5.41 6.69
C ARG A 33 11.14 5.31 5.54
N THR A 34 10.22 4.36 5.67
CA THR A 34 9.08 4.24 4.76
C THR A 34 8.04 5.30 5.08
N ILE A 35 7.15 5.61 4.12
CA ILE A 35 6.09 6.61 4.31
C ILE A 35 5.24 6.34 5.58
N PRO A 36 4.82 5.09 5.89
CA PRO A 36 4.11 4.80 7.14
C PRO A 36 4.88 5.19 8.42
N ILE A 37 6.20 4.98 8.45
CA ILE A 37 7.07 5.34 9.59
C ILE A 37 7.30 6.85 9.65
N GLY A 38 7.42 7.50 8.50
CA GLY A 38 7.46 8.96 8.41
C GLY A 38 6.18 9.59 8.95
N LEU A 39 5.01 9.02 8.60
CA LEU A 39 3.71 9.51 9.07
C LEU A 39 3.52 9.37 10.58
N SER A 40 4.04 8.30 11.20
CA SER A 40 3.97 8.16 12.65
C SER A 40 4.79 9.21 13.39
N SER A 41 5.80 9.83 12.75
CA SER A 41 6.56 10.92 13.35
C SER A 41 5.75 12.21 13.55
N PHE A 42 4.65 12.38 12.81
CA PHE A 42 3.70 13.49 13.01
C PHE A 42 2.72 13.24 14.15
N GLN A 43 2.67 12.02 14.70
CA GLN A 43 1.89 11.65 15.87
C GLN A 43 2.82 11.67 17.09
N GLY A 44 3.02 12.86 17.66
CA GLY A 44 3.85 13.04 18.85
C GLY A 44 3.10 12.63 20.13
N GLN A 45 3.85 12.40 21.21
CA GLN A 45 3.28 12.05 22.52
C GLN A 45 2.38 13.15 23.11
N PHE A 46 2.63 14.41 22.76
CA PHE A 46 1.95 15.58 23.34
C PHE A 46 1.18 16.43 22.32
N ASN A 47 1.52 16.33 21.04
CA ASN A 47 0.83 17.05 19.97
C ASN A 47 0.90 16.24 18.67
N THR A 48 -0.19 16.29 17.90
CA THR A 48 -0.29 15.62 16.59
C THR A 48 -0.47 16.68 15.51
N GLU A 49 0.43 16.67 14.54
CA GLU A 49 0.39 17.59 13.40
C GLU A 49 -0.58 17.07 12.34
N TRP A 50 -1.89 17.18 12.64
CA TRP A 50 -2.96 16.63 11.80
C TRP A 50 -2.92 17.09 10.35
N HIS A 51 -2.52 18.32 10.09
CA HIS A 51 -2.42 18.86 8.73
C HIS A 51 -1.33 18.14 7.91
N LEU A 52 -0.16 17.87 8.51
CA LEU A 52 0.92 17.12 7.86
C LEU A 52 0.58 15.64 7.73
N LEU A 53 -0.01 15.06 8.78
CA LEU A 53 -0.44 13.66 8.79
C LEU A 53 -1.46 13.39 7.68
N MET A 54 -2.49 14.23 7.56
CA MET A 54 -3.52 14.05 6.53
C MET A 54 -2.95 14.28 5.13
N ALA A 55 -2.11 15.31 4.93
CA ALA A 55 -1.46 15.56 3.65
C ALA A 55 -0.57 14.39 3.22
N GLY A 56 0.26 13.88 4.13
CA GLY A 56 1.12 12.73 3.85
C GLY A 56 0.32 11.42 3.65
N SER A 57 -0.81 11.26 4.33
CA SER A 57 -1.69 10.08 4.16
C SER A 57 -2.33 10.06 2.76
N VAL A 58 -2.73 11.22 2.24
CA VAL A 58 -3.21 11.34 0.85
C VAL A 58 -2.11 10.96 -0.14
N ILE A 59 -0.87 11.41 0.09
CA ILE A 59 0.29 11.04 -0.74
C ILE A 59 0.57 9.54 -0.66
N ALA A 60 0.49 8.94 0.53
CA ALA A 60 0.69 7.50 0.74
C ALA A 60 -0.32 6.65 -0.04
N LEU A 61 -1.52 7.17 -0.28
CA LEU A 61 -2.59 6.54 -1.05
C LEU A 61 -2.38 6.59 -2.57
N LEU A 62 -1.69 7.62 -3.08
CA LEU A 62 -1.48 7.81 -4.53
C LEU A 62 -0.89 6.59 -5.26
N PRO A 63 0.21 5.95 -4.82
CA PRO A 63 0.78 4.82 -5.54
C PRO A 63 -0.17 3.61 -5.58
N VAL A 64 -0.93 3.38 -4.51
CA VAL A 64 -1.96 2.32 -4.48
C VAL A 64 -3.07 2.62 -5.49
N LEU A 65 -3.52 3.88 -5.57
CA LEU A 65 -4.50 4.31 -6.56
C LEU A 65 -3.98 4.15 -7.99
N VAL A 66 -2.73 4.52 -8.27
CA VAL A 66 -2.12 4.37 -9.60
C VAL A 66 -2.08 2.90 -10.01
N ILE A 67 -1.62 2.02 -9.11
CA ILE A 67 -1.59 0.57 -9.37
C ILE A 67 -3.00 0.02 -9.57
N TYR A 68 -3.96 0.47 -8.77
CA TYR A 68 -5.35 0.10 -8.94
C TYR A 68 -5.87 0.51 -10.32
N ILE A 69 -5.59 1.75 -10.76
CA ILE A 69 -6.00 2.28 -12.07
C ILE A 69 -5.41 1.49 -13.25
N ILE A 70 -4.15 1.10 -13.13
CA ILE A 70 -3.50 0.26 -14.15
C ILE A 70 -4.07 -1.17 -14.11
N GLY A 71 -4.35 -1.69 -12.91
CA GLY A 71 -4.79 -3.05 -12.67
C GLY A 71 -6.29 -3.31 -12.85
N GLN A 72 -7.13 -2.29 -13.04
CA GLN A 72 -8.61 -2.39 -13.10
C GLN A 72 -9.07 -3.47 -14.08
N ASN A 73 -8.50 -3.46 -15.29
CA ASN A 73 -8.85 -4.40 -16.36
C ASN A 73 -8.44 -5.85 -16.05
N TRP A 74 -7.43 -6.05 -15.20
CA TRP A 74 -6.91 -7.37 -14.85
C TRP A 74 -7.61 -7.94 -13.62
N PHE A 75 -7.92 -7.10 -12.63
CA PHE A 75 -8.77 -7.47 -11.50
C PHE A 75 -10.15 -7.92 -11.94
N VAL A 76 -10.81 -7.16 -12.83
CA VAL A 76 -12.14 -7.52 -13.34
C VAL A 76 -12.08 -8.87 -14.08
N ARG A 77 -11.08 -9.09 -14.93
CA ARG A 77 -10.90 -10.38 -15.64
C ARG A 77 -10.56 -11.54 -14.71
N GLY A 78 -9.75 -11.30 -13.67
CA GLY A 78 -9.37 -12.31 -12.68
C GLY A 78 -10.55 -12.79 -11.84
N ILE A 79 -11.42 -11.88 -11.39
CA ILE A 79 -12.63 -12.22 -10.62
C ILE A 79 -13.66 -12.94 -11.50
N THR A 80 -13.81 -12.56 -12.77
CA THR A 80 -14.72 -13.27 -13.69
C THR A 80 -14.27 -14.70 -13.99
N LEU A 81 -12.96 -14.96 -14.00
CA LEU A 81 -12.40 -16.31 -14.18
C LEU A 81 -12.62 -17.20 -12.93
N SER A 82 -12.59 -16.63 -11.72
CA SER A 82 -12.95 -17.38 -10.50
C SER A 82 -14.46 -17.55 -10.31
N GLY A 83 -15.28 -16.71 -10.95
CA GLY A 83 -16.75 -16.77 -10.87
C GLY A 83 -17.43 -17.76 -11.82
N LEU A 84 -16.80 -18.14 -12.94
CA LEU A 84 -17.38 -19.08 -13.92
C LEU A 84 -16.90 -20.54 -13.79
N GLY A 85 -16.03 -20.84 -12.83
CA GLY A 85 -15.49 -22.18 -12.58
C GLY A 85 -16.10 -22.91 -11.38
N GLY A 86 -17.23 -22.44 -10.85
CA GLY A 86 -17.95 -23.06 -9.72
C GLY A 86 -18.83 -24.25 -10.13
N ARG A 87 -18.29 -25.19 -10.90
CA ARG A 87 -18.79 -26.55 -11.06
C ARG A 87 -17.63 -27.53 -10.90
#